data_AF-A0A923PRK1-F1
#
_entry.id   AF-A0A923PRK1-F1
#
_cell.length_a   1.000
_cell.length_b   1.000
_cell.length_c   1.000
_cell.angle_alpha   90.00
_cell.angle_beta   90.00
_cell.angle_gamma   90.00
#
_symmetry.space_group_name_H-M   'P 1'
#
loop_
_entity.id
_entity.type
_entity.pdbx_description
1 polymer ?
#
loop_
_entity_poly.entity_id
_entity_poly.type
_entity_poly.pdbx_seq_one_letter_code
_entity_poly.pdbx_strand_id
1 'polypeptide(L)'
;MAAPTYNVTLHHLSADAKTAGVNYTNEPLMGVSAAQLRALLQGLSEVASRLTIYEPATPEIRIKTERSAFVVRTRHRRLCLLGWENKLRGEEHTIGLILNAVIGTTDPARIAAEPERRGPASPLPDTDGSTAGNPPMRAGGTPQPGTESNSPFPSAATEAETRGLPRWAKISGLALLIVAFNATTVWLVFFQSAASPVPKSEAIAEFETGALLAKAAGEYETGVQEGDRRLIIEPSGTLRVAKYGPERAILQEAIKTARGGSVNGRVMLITSDPATVEIKDVNTVVYFGTTYRRRSR
;
A
#
# COMPACT_ATOMS: atom_id res chain seq x y z
N MET A 1 -22.65 -25.83 19.46
CA MET A 1 -22.03 -24.49 19.34
C MET A 1 -22.69 -23.79 18.15
N ALA A 2 -23.12 -22.53 18.29
CA ALA A 2 -23.67 -21.78 17.17
C ALA A 2 -22.58 -21.56 16.10
N ALA A 3 -22.96 -21.63 14.83
CA ALA A 3 -22.02 -21.37 13.73
C ALA A 3 -21.61 -19.88 13.75
N PRO A 4 -20.34 -19.55 13.48
CA PRO A 4 -19.87 -18.17 13.46
C PRO A 4 -20.55 -17.39 12.32
N THR A 5 -20.98 -16.17 12.64
CA THR A 5 -21.54 -15.21 11.68
C THR A 5 -20.62 -14.00 11.53
N TYR A 6 -20.63 -13.39 10.36
CA TYR A 6 -19.73 -12.28 10.00
C TYR A 6 -20.52 -11.06 9.57
N ASN A 7 -19.99 -9.87 9.86
CA ASN A 7 -20.48 -8.62 9.30
C ASN A 7 -19.54 -8.21 8.17
N VAL A 8 -20.05 -8.17 6.95
CA VAL A 8 -19.25 -7.90 5.75
C VAL A 8 -19.69 -6.55 5.18
N THR A 9 -18.74 -5.74 4.73
CA THR A 9 -19.03 -4.51 3.99
C THR A 9 -18.34 -4.59 2.65
N LEU A 10 -19.14 -4.47 1.59
CA LEU A 10 -18.68 -4.47 0.22
C LEU A 10 -18.42 -3.04 -0.24
N HIS A 11 -17.26 -2.79 -0.83
CA HIS A 11 -16.84 -1.45 -1.26
C HIS A 11 -16.36 -1.53 -2.71
N HIS A 12 -16.82 -0.58 -3.55
CA HIS A 12 -16.45 -0.47 -4.96
C HIS A 12 -16.73 -1.71 -5.83
N LEU A 13 -17.81 -2.46 -5.57
CA LEU A 13 -18.18 -3.67 -6.33
C LEU A 13 -19.12 -3.45 -7.53
N SER A 14 -19.26 -2.22 -8.05
CA SER A 14 -20.15 -2.00 -9.19
C SER A 14 -19.61 -2.64 -10.48
N ALA A 15 -20.51 -3.16 -11.33
CA ALA A 15 -20.14 -3.65 -12.66
C ALA A 15 -19.51 -2.55 -13.54
N ASP A 16 -19.79 -1.28 -13.21
CA ASP A 16 -19.34 -0.07 -13.91
C ASP A 16 -18.17 0.65 -13.21
N ALA A 17 -17.43 -0.04 -12.32
CA ALA A 17 -16.31 0.51 -11.54
C ALA A 17 -15.14 1.09 -12.38
N LYS A 18 -15.27 1.10 -13.71
CA LYS A 18 -14.37 1.76 -14.67
C LYS A 18 -14.24 3.28 -14.48
N THR A 19 -15.14 3.93 -13.76
CA THR A 19 -15.06 5.37 -13.45
C THR A 19 -14.60 5.60 -12.02
N ALA A 20 -13.28 5.53 -11.79
CA ALA A 20 -12.74 5.96 -10.50
C ALA A 20 -13.01 7.44 -10.25
N GLY A 21 -13.52 7.72 -9.05
CA GLY A 21 -13.90 9.06 -8.60
C GLY A 21 -15.32 9.14 -8.07
N VAL A 22 -16.16 8.13 -8.30
CA VAL A 22 -17.50 8.05 -7.71
C VAL A 22 -17.41 7.39 -6.34
N ASN A 23 -17.86 8.08 -5.29
CA ASN A 23 -18.08 7.49 -3.97
C ASN A 23 -19.17 6.40 -4.10
N TYR A 24 -18.80 5.15 -4.38
CA TYR A 24 -19.78 4.07 -4.38
C TYR A 24 -20.25 3.81 -2.95
N THR A 25 -21.56 3.68 -2.78
CA THR A 25 -22.17 3.39 -1.48
C THR A 25 -21.68 2.06 -0.94
N ASN A 26 -21.28 2.04 0.33
CA ASN A 26 -20.95 0.81 1.05
C ASN A 26 -22.21 -0.04 1.22
N GLU A 27 -22.12 -1.32 0.88
CA GLU A 27 -23.21 -2.27 1.11
C GLU A 27 -22.89 -3.16 2.32
N PRO A 28 -23.53 -2.94 3.48
CA PRO A 28 -23.35 -3.79 4.64
C PRO A 28 -24.21 -5.05 4.54
N LEU A 29 -23.57 -6.21 4.70
CA LEU A 29 -24.18 -7.52 4.82
C LEU A 29 -24.00 -8.03 6.26
N MET A 30 -25.12 -8.26 6.95
CA MET A 30 -25.12 -8.72 8.35
C MET A 30 -25.38 -10.23 8.40
N GLY A 31 -24.79 -10.93 9.38
CA GLY A 31 -25.10 -12.34 9.63
C GLY A 31 -24.60 -13.30 8.54
N VAL A 32 -23.55 -12.90 7.80
CA VAL A 32 -22.99 -13.70 6.71
C VAL A 32 -22.40 -14.99 7.27
N SER A 33 -22.77 -16.14 6.69
CA SER A 33 -22.21 -17.45 7.06
C SER A 33 -20.83 -17.67 6.44
N ALA A 34 -20.07 -18.66 6.94
CA ALA A 34 -18.75 -19.00 6.38
C ALA A 34 -18.83 -19.44 4.90
N ALA A 35 -19.91 -20.12 4.51
CA ALA A 35 -20.13 -20.53 3.12
C ALA A 35 -20.39 -19.32 2.21
N GLN A 36 -21.21 -18.36 2.66
CA GLN A 36 -21.46 -17.12 1.94
C GLN A 36 -20.19 -16.26 1.83
N LEU A 37 -19.40 -16.16 2.91
CA LEU A 37 -18.13 -15.43 2.88
C LEU A 37 -17.16 -16.04 1.86
N ARG A 38 -17.07 -17.38 1.80
CA ARG A 38 -16.27 -18.08 0.78
C ARG A 38 -16.73 -17.72 -0.63
N ALA A 39 -18.04 -17.72 -0.89
CA ALA A 39 -18.59 -17.37 -2.20
C ALA A 39 -18.28 -15.90 -2.57
N LEU A 40 -18.36 -14.97 -1.62
CA LEU A 40 -17.99 -13.56 -1.84
C LEU A 40 -16.51 -13.42 -2.21
N LEU A 41 -15.61 -14.13 -1.52
CA LEU A 41 -14.17 -14.12 -1.83
C LEU A 41 -13.86 -14.75 -3.19
N GLN A 42 -14.59 -15.80 -3.59
CA GLN A 42 -14.49 -16.39 -4.93
C GLN A 42 -14.92 -15.39 -6.01
N GLY A 43 -16.05 -14.71 -5.82
CA GLY A 43 -16.53 -13.67 -6.72
C GLY A 43 -15.52 -12.51 -6.84
N LEU A 44 -14.96 -12.04 -5.72
CA LEU A 44 -13.92 -11.01 -5.73
C LEU A 44 -12.66 -11.48 -6.48
N SER A 45 -12.26 -12.75 -6.33
CA SER A 45 -11.12 -13.31 -7.06
C SER A 45 -11.37 -13.35 -8.57
N GLU A 46 -12.58 -13.69 -8.99
CA GLU A 46 -12.96 -13.69 -10.40
C GLU A 46 -12.94 -12.28 -10.98
N VAL A 47 -13.52 -11.31 -10.26
CA VAL A 47 -13.44 -9.88 -10.64
C VAL A 47 -11.99 -9.43 -10.73
N ALA A 48 -11.16 -9.75 -9.73
CA ALA A 48 -9.73 -9.43 -9.74
C ALA A 48 -9.02 -9.94 -10.99
N SER A 49 -9.33 -11.17 -11.42
CA SER A 49 -8.70 -11.76 -12.61
C SER A 49 -9.04 -11.01 -13.90
N ARG A 50 -10.20 -10.33 -13.95
CA ARG A 50 -10.68 -9.57 -15.12
C ARG A 50 -10.19 -8.11 -15.12
N LEU A 51 -9.81 -7.57 -13.95
CA LEU A 51 -9.30 -6.21 -13.85
C LEU A 51 -7.99 -6.04 -14.63
N THR A 52 -7.83 -4.87 -15.25
CA THR A 52 -6.55 -4.50 -15.87
C THR A 52 -5.64 -3.79 -14.87
N ILE A 53 -4.31 -3.77 -15.12
CA ILE A 53 -3.33 -3.11 -14.21
C ILE A 53 -3.57 -1.60 -14.11
N TYR A 54 -4.29 -1.02 -15.08
CA TYR A 54 -4.56 0.41 -15.21
C TYR A 54 -5.96 0.79 -14.71
N GLU A 55 -6.73 -0.15 -14.17
CA GLU A 55 -8.09 0.12 -13.74
C GLU A 55 -8.07 0.79 -12.36
N PRO A 56 -8.67 1.97 -12.22
CA PRO A 56 -8.50 2.78 -11.03
C PRO A 56 -9.42 2.35 -9.86
N ALA A 57 -10.30 1.38 -10.08
CA ALA A 57 -11.09 0.78 -9.01
C ALA A 57 -10.31 -0.31 -8.27
N THR A 58 -10.22 -0.15 -6.95
CA THR A 58 -9.73 -1.17 -6.03
C THR A 58 -10.91 -1.75 -5.25
N PRO A 59 -11.64 -2.74 -5.82
CA PRO A 59 -12.71 -3.42 -5.09
C PRO A 59 -12.14 -4.05 -3.82
N GLU A 60 -12.86 -3.85 -2.72
CA GLU A 60 -12.47 -4.37 -1.42
C GLU A 60 -13.67 -4.94 -0.65
N ILE A 61 -13.40 -5.99 0.12
CA ILE A 61 -14.33 -6.60 1.06
C ILE A 61 -13.77 -6.39 2.46
N ARG A 62 -14.53 -5.70 3.31
CA ARG A 62 -14.20 -5.53 4.73
C ARG A 62 -14.98 -6.57 5.54
N ILE A 63 -14.29 -7.35 6.34
CA ILE A 63 -14.86 -8.45 7.13
C ILE A 63 -14.65 -8.12 8.60
N LYS A 64 -15.73 -7.95 9.36
CA LYS A 64 -15.70 -7.72 10.79
C LYS A 64 -16.22 -8.96 11.53
N THR A 65 -15.39 -9.47 12.43
CA THR A 65 -15.71 -10.51 13.39
C THR A 65 -15.89 -9.87 14.78
N GLU A 66 -16.23 -10.67 15.79
CA GLU A 66 -16.28 -10.21 17.18
C GLU A 66 -14.92 -9.72 17.70
N ARG A 67 -13.83 -10.31 17.20
CA ARG A 67 -12.48 -10.09 17.73
C ARG A 67 -11.59 -9.29 16.80
N SER A 68 -11.94 -9.23 15.51
CA SER A 68 -11.03 -8.74 14.47
C SER A 68 -11.74 -8.09 13.29
N ALA A 69 -10.99 -7.29 12.54
CA ALA A 69 -11.41 -6.68 11.29
C ALA A 69 -10.34 -6.94 10.22
N PHE A 70 -10.79 -7.35 9.04
CA PHE A 70 -9.95 -7.68 7.90
C PHE A 70 -10.40 -6.89 6.68
N VAL A 71 -9.45 -6.51 5.83
CA VAL A 71 -9.74 -5.92 4.53
C VAL A 71 -9.14 -6.83 3.47
N VAL A 72 -9.93 -7.26 2.50
CA VAL A 72 -9.46 -8.02 1.34
C VAL A 72 -9.59 -7.11 0.14
N ARG A 73 -8.47 -6.76 -0.49
CA ARG A 73 -8.45 -5.91 -1.69
C ARG A 73 -7.93 -6.68 -2.89
N THR A 74 -8.25 -6.22 -4.08
CA THR A 74 -7.57 -6.67 -5.29
C THR A 74 -6.31 -5.84 -5.54
N ARG A 75 -5.23 -6.50 -5.97
CA ARG A 75 -3.99 -5.84 -6.41
C ARG A 75 -3.33 -6.71 -7.47
N HIS A 76 -2.93 -6.13 -8.60
CA HIS A 76 -2.27 -6.85 -9.70
C HIS A 76 -2.99 -8.16 -10.09
N ARG A 77 -4.32 -8.11 -10.22
CA ARG A 77 -5.19 -9.25 -10.58
C ARG A 77 -5.25 -10.38 -9.54
N ARG A 78 -4.82 -10.12 -8.30
CA ARG A 78 -4.75 -11.09 -7.20
C ARG A 78 -5.46 -10.56 -5.96
N LEU A 79 -5.86 -11.46 -5.07
CA LEU A 79 -6.41 -11.11 -3.76
C LEU A 79 -5.29 -10.86 -2.76
N CYS A 80 -5.36 -9.72 -2.09
CA CYS A 80 -4.46 -9.34 -1.03
C CYS A 80 -5.24 -9.12 0.26
N LEU A 81 -4.87 -9.87 1.30
CA LEU A 81 -5.36 -9.66 2.66
C LEU A 81 -4.56 -8.53 3.30
N LEU A 82 -5.25 -7.43 3.58
CA LEU A 82 -4.81 -6.34 4.42
C LEU A 82 -5.43 -6.56 5.81
N GLY A 83 -4.69 -7.20 6.72
CA GLY A 83 -5.22 -7.65 8.01
C GLY A 83 -4.42 -7.20 9.24
N TRP A 84 -5.18 -6.61 10.18
CA TRP A 84 -4.96 -6.25 11.61
C TRP A 84 -3.80 -5.33 12.00
N GLU A 85 -2.62 -5.48 11.41
CA GLU A 85 -1.49 -4.58 11.59
C GLU A 85 -0.80 -4.56 10.23
N ASN A 86 -0.09 -3.52 9.81
CA ASN A 86 0.62 -3.47 8.51
C ASN A 86 1.65 -4.61 8.26
N LYS A 87 1.65 -5.67 9.07
CA LYS A 87 2.45 -6.91 9.04
C LYS A 87 2.12 -7.81 7.86
N LEU A 88 0.84 -7.97 7.48
CA LEU A 88 0.49 -8.67 6.25
C LEU A 88 0.66 -7.67 5.10
N ARG A 89 1.86 -7.66 4.49
CA ARG A 89 2.38 -6.62 3.58
C ARG A 89 1.64 -6.51 2.23
N GLY A 90 0.35 -6.84 2.18
CA GLY A 90 -0.43 -6.91 0.96
C GLY A 90 0.10 -7.98 0.01
N GLU A 91 0.56 -9.10 0.58
CA GLU A 91 0.98 -10.28 -0.18
C GLU A 91 -0.24 -10.98 -0.78
N GLU A 92 0.01 -11.79 -1.81
CA GLU A 92 -1.03 -12.62 -2.42
C GLU A 92 -1.42 -13.74 -1.46
N HIS A 93 -2.71 -13.89 -1.24
CA HIS A 93 -3.24 -14.94 -0.38
C HIS A 93 -4.31 -15.76 -1.08
N THR A 94 -4.29 -17.07 -0.84
CA THR A 94 -5.34 -17.96 -1.31
C THR A 94 -6.61 -17.76 -0.48
N ILE A 95 -7.77 -18.04 -1.07
CA ILE A 95 -9.07 -17.94 -0.39
C ILE A 95 -9.09 -18.79 0.89
N GLY A 96 -8.47 -19.98 0.86
CA GLY A 96 -8.36 -20.86 2.02
C GLY A 96 -7.58 -20.22 3.17
N LEU A 97 -6.46 -19.57 2.87
CA LEU A 97 -5.65 -18.86 3.87
C LEU A 97 -6.42 -17.69 4.48
N ILE A 98 -7.10 -16.90 3.64
CA ILE A 98 -7.93 -15.77 4.10
C ILE A 98 -9.03 -16.27 5.04
N LEU A 99 -9.74 -17.35 4.68
CA LEU A 99 -10.78 -17.91 5.52
C LEU A 99 -10.23 -18.43 6.84
N ASN A 100 -9.11 -19.15 6.82
CA ASN A 100 -8.50 -19.67 8.05
C ASN A 100 -7.99 -18.55 8.96
N ALA A 101 -7.51 -17.44 8.39
CA ALA A 101 -7.14 -16.25 9.15
C ALA A 101 -8.38 -15.56 9.79
N VAL A 102 -9.48 -15.44 9.02
CA VAL A 102 -10.73 -14.83 9.51
C VAL A 102 -11.39 -15.67 10.60
N ILE A 103 -11.38 -17.00 10.47
CA ILE A 103 -11.96 -17.93 11.45
C ILE A 103 -11.07 -18.03 12.71
N GLY A 104 -9.81 -17.57 12.64
CA GLY A 104 -8.85 -17.66 13.74
C GLY A 104 -8.27 -19.06 13.93
N THR A 105 -8.31 -19.92 12.90
CA THR A 105 -7.67 -21.25 12.92
C THR A 105 -6.19 -21.18 12.56
N THR A 106 -5.73 -20.08 11.97
CA THR A 106 -4.32 -19.88 11.65
C THR A 106 -3.68 -18.93 12.66
N ASP A 107 -2.59 -19.37 13.27
CA ASP A 107 -1.74 -18.50 14.07
C ASP A 107 -1.08 -17.45 13.13
N PRO A 108 -1.34 -16.16 13.33
CA PRO A 108 -0.76 -15.10 12.48
C PRO A 108 0.77 -15.09 12.52
N ALA A 109 1.39 -15.56 13.62
CA ALA A 109 2.84 -15.66 13.72
C ALA A 109 3.43 -16.66 12.71
N ARG A 110 2.69 -17.72 12.38
CA ARG A 110 3.09 -18.69 11.34
C ARG A 110 2.99 -18.10 9.93
N ILE A 111 1.95 -17.32 9.65
CA ILE A 111 1.76 -16.72 8.31
C ILE A 111 2.89 -15.74 7.98
N ALA A 112 3.34 -14.94 8.94
CA ALA A 112 4.43 -13.99 8.74
C ALA A 112 5.82 -14.65 8.64
N ALA A 113 5.99 -15.86 9.17
CA ALA A 113 7.27 -16.57 9.19
C ALA A 113 7.52 -17.46 7.95
N GLU A 114 6.50 -17.66 7.11
CA GLU A 114 6.57 -18.53 5.92
C GLU A 114 6.72 -17.85 4.53
N PRO A 115 7.27 -16.62 4.36
CA PRO A 115 7.50 -16.06 3.03
C PRO A 115 8.86 -16.43 2.39
N GLU A 116 9.86 -16.90 3.15
CA GLU A 116 11.22 -17.12 2.61
C GLU A 116 11.47 -18.48 1.92
N ARG A 117 10.51 -19.40 1.91
CA ARG A 117 10.67 -20.72 1.27
C ARG A 117 10.11 -20.85 -0.14
N ARG A 118 9.60 -19.77 -0.76
CA ARG A 118 9.43 -19.78 -2.22
C ARG A 118 10.80 -19.62 -2.85
N GLY A 119 11.42 -20.77 -3.16
CA GLY A 119 12.65 -20.82 -3.93
C GLY A 119 12.55 -20.01 -5.23
N PRO A 120 13.69 -19.58 -5.78
CA PRO A 120 13.72 -18.85 -7.05
C PRO A 120 12.90 -19.61 -8.09
N ALA A 121 12.09 -18.87 -8.85
CA ALA A 121 11.29 -19.42 -9.94
C ALA A 121 12.16 -20.39 -10.76
N SER A 122 11.70 -21.65 -10.84
CA SER A 122 12.38 -22.65 -11.65
C SER A 122 12.65 -22.07 -13.05
N PRO A 123 13.87 -22.21 -13.58
CA PRO A 123 14.13 -21.82 -14.95
C PRO A 123 13.18 -22.58 -15.88
N LEU A 124 12.65 -21.86 -16.87
CA LEU A 124 11.85 -22.43 -17.95
C LEU A 124 12.62 -23.61 -18.58
N PRO A 125 11.96 -24.72 -18.90
CA PRO A 125 12.61 -25.82 -19.60
C PRO A 125 12.92 -25.39 -21.04
N ASP A 126 14.21 -25.29 -21.37
CA ASP A 126 14.66 -25.34 -22.75
C ASP A 126 14.28 -26.71 -23.32
N THR A 127 13.32 -26.70 -24.24
CA THR A 127 13.05 -27.84 -25.12
C THR A 127 14.20 -27.98 -26.11
N ASP A 128 15.24 -28.72 -25.72
CA ASP A 128 16.13 -29.38 -26.67
C ASP A 128 16.12 -30.87 -26.40
N GLY A 129 15.73 -31.62 -27.43
CA GLY A 129 15.65 -33.07 -27.39
C GLY A 129 17.04 -33.69 -27.32
N SER A 130 17.26 -34.58 -26.37
CA SER A 130 18.20 -35.67 -26.55
C SER A 130 17.90 -36.84 -25.62
N THR A 131 18.08 -38.01 -26.21
CA THR A 131 17.63 -39.33 -25.81
C THR A 131 18.58 -39.98 -24.80
N ALA A 132 18.02 -40.93 -24.03
CA ALA A 132 18.68 -42.07 -23.37
C ALA A 132 19.25 -41.85 -21.95
N GLY A 133 18.70 -42.65 -21.01
CA GLY A 133 19.44 -43.09 -19.82
C GLY A 133 18.65 -43.09 -18.51
N ASN A 134 17.84 -44.12 -18.27
CA ASN A 134 17.43 -44.59 -16.93
C ASN A 134 18.10 -45.97 -16.71
N PRO A 135 18.09 -46.59 -15.51
CA PRO A 135 18.21 -46.14 -14.10
C PRO A 135 19.32 -47.03 -13.40
N PRO A 136 19.38 -47.45 -12.10
CA PRO A 136 18.51 -47.21 -10.92
C PRO A 136 19.22 -47.03 -9.54
N MET A 137 18.37 -46.85 -8.51
CA MET A 137 18.56 -47.24 -7.10
C MET A 137 19.59 -46.50 -6.22
N ARG A 138 19.09 -45.82 -5.19
CA ARG A 138 19.63 -46.01 -3.83
C ARG A 138 18.54 -45.88 -2.77
N ALA A 139 18.18 -47.03 -2.23
CA ALA A 139 17.51 -47.20 -0.95
C ALA A 139 18.51 -46.99 0.21
N GLY A 140 18.00 -46.56 1.36
CA GLY A 140 18.67 -46.71 2.66
C GLY A 140 19.16 -45.43 3.30
N GLY A 141 18.46 -44.96 4.34
CA GLY A 141 18.88 -43.88 5.22
C GLY A 141 17.89 -43.69 6.36
N THR A 142 18.16 -44.38 7.46
CA THR A 142 17.42 -44.51 8.73
C THR A 142 16.99 -43.21 9.43
N PRO A 143 15.93 -43.26 10.27
CA PRO A 143 15.56 -42.18 11.19
C PRO A 143 16.59 -42.07 12.33
N GLN A 144 16.97 -40.84 12.68
CA GLN A 144 17.83 -40.54 13.82
C GLN A 144 16.97 -40.10 15.03
N PRO A 145 16.89 -40.90 16.10
CA PRO A 145 16.40 -40.46 17.40
C PRO A 145 17.59 -40.11 18.31
N GLY A 146 17.57 -38.93 18.90
CA GLY A 146 18.59 -38.44 19.84
C GLY A 146 18.62 -36.90 19.78
N THR A 147 18.72 -36.15 20.86
CA THR A 147 19.06 -36.49 22.23
C THR A 147 18.51 -35.38 23.10
N GLU A 148 17.91 -35.77 24.22
CA GLU A 148 17.54 -34.91 25.32
C GLU A 148 18.75 -34.08 25.78
N SER A 149 18.67 -32.76 25.66
CA SER A 149 19.57 -31.84 26.35
C SER A 149 18.78 -31.14 27.46
N ASN A 150 18.59 -31.90 28.55
CA ASN A 150 18.27 -31.38 29.87
C ASN A 150 19.42 -30.47 30.32
N SER A 151 19.23 -29.14 30.19
CA SER A 151 20.06 -28.17 30.90
C SER A 151 19.35 -27.79 32.20
N PRO A 152 19.90 -28.11 33.37
CA PRO A 152 19.37 -27.65 34.65
C PRO A 152 19.69 -26.15 34.77
N PHE A 153 18.73 -25.30 34.43
CA PHE A 153 18.82 -23.90 34.85
C PHE A 153 18.63 -23.86 36.37
N PRO A 154 19.58 -23.30 37.13
CA PRO A 154 19.36 -23.06 38.54
C PRO A 154 18.23 -22.03 38.68
N SER A 155 17.09 -22.50 39.20
CA SER A 155 16.06 -21.65 39.79
C SER A 155 16.66 -20.97 41.02
N ALA A 156 17.41 -19.89 40.79
CA ALA A 156 17.64 -18.88 41.81
C ALA A 156 16.30 -18.15 41.98
N ALA A 157 15.50 -18.66 42.90
CA ALA A 157 14.36 -17.96 43.46
C ALA A 157 14.91 -16.73 44.21
N THR A 158 15.13 -15.64 43.49
CA THR A 158 15.15 -14.31 44.10
C THR A 158 13.69 -14.02 44.45
N GLU A 159 13.33 -14.38 45.68
CA GLU A 159 12.23 -13.75 46.43
C GLU A 159 12.58 -12.26 46.61
N ALA A 160 12.55 -11.52 45.51
CA ALA A 160 12.44 -10.08 45.55
C ALA A 160 10.99 -9.83 45.98
N GLU A 161 10.83 -9.73 47.31
CA GLU A 161 9.67 -9.24 48.03
C GLU A 161 9.22 -7.92 47.39
N THR A 162 8.44 -8.05 46.33
CA THR A 162 7.85 -6.95 45.62
C THR A 162 6.73 -6.50 46.53
N ARG A 163 7.01 -5.47 47.34
CA ARG A 163 6.00 -4.63 48.00
C ARG A 163 5.06 -4.11 46.93
N GLY A 164 4.08 -4.96 46.60
CA GLY A 164 3.26 -4.82 45.42
C GLY A 164 2.30 -3.67 45.65
N LEU A 165 2.37 -2.67 44.78
CA LEU A 165 1.34 -1.62 44.70
C LEU A 165 -0.05 -2.27 44.79
N PRO A 166 -0.94 -1.74 45.63
CA PRO A 166 -2.25 -2.34 45.84
C PRO A 166 -2.98 -2.44 44.51
N ARG A 167 -3.76 -3.52 44.31
CA ARG A 167 -4.39 -3.83 43.01
C ARG A 167 -5.19 -2.66 42.43
N TRP A 168 -5.85 -1.87 43.29
CA TRP A 168 -6.60 -0.69 42.87
C TRP A 168 -5.69 0.38 42.26
N ALA A 169 -4.49 0.61 42.81
CA ALA A 169 -3.54 1.58 42.28
C ALA A 169 -3.03 1.19 40.89
N LYS A 170 -2.84 -0.12 40.63
CA LYS A 170 -2.48 -0.62 39.29
C LYS A 170 -3.59 -0.36 38.27
N ILE A 171 -4.85 -0.59 38.66
CA ILE A 171 -6.02 -0.37 37.78
C ILE A 171 -6.20 1.12 37.50
N SER A 172 -6.13 1.97 38.54
CA SER A 172 -6.24 3.43 38.38
C SER A 172 -5.11 4.00 37.52
N GLY A 173 -3.87 3.51 37.70
CA GLY A 173 -2.73 3.91 36.87
C GLY A 173 -2.94 3.54 35.40
N LEU A 174 -3.43 2.33 35.12
CA LEU A 174 -3.72 1.90 33.75
C LEU A 174 -4.85 2.73 33.11
N ALA A 175 -5.91 3.03 33.86
CA ALA A 175 -7.02 3.85 33.36
C ALA A 175 -6.57 5.27 32.99
N LEU A 176 -5.77 5.91 33.85
CA LEU A 176 -5.18 7.24 33.58
C LEU A 176 -4.30 7.23 32.33
N LEU A 177 -3.48 6.19 32.16
CA LEU A 177 -2.62 6.04 30.99
C LEU A 177 -3.43 5.92 29.70
N ILE A 178 -4.51 5.13 29.71
CA ILE A 178 -5.41 4.98 28.56
C ILE A 178 -6.06 6.34 28.21
N VAL A 179 -6.55 7.08 29.21
CA VAL A 179 -7.14 8.40 28.99
C VAL A 179 -6.10 9.38 28.40
N ALA A 180 -4.88 9.40 28.93
CA ALA A 180 -3.81 10.25 28.44
C ALA A 180 -3.42 9.95 26.98
N PHE A 181 -3.33 8.66 26.61
CA PHE A 181 -3.04 8.25 25.23
C PHE A 181 -4.16 8.64 24.26
N ASN A 182 -5.42 8.44 24.64
CA ASN A 182 -6.56 8.83 23.81
C ASN A 182 -6.65 10.35 23.66
N ALA A 183 -6.47 11.10 24.75
CA ALA A 183 -6.45 12.56 24.71
C ALA A 183 -5.32 13.10 23.82
N THR A 184 -4.13 12.50 23.89
CA THR A 184 -2.99 12.85 23.04
C THR A 184 -3.28 12.52 21.58
N THR A 185 -3.88 11.36 21.30
CA THR A 185 -4.28 10.97 19.93
C THR A 185 -5.30 11.94 19.35
N VAL A 186 -6.33 12.30 20.12
CA VAL A 186 -7.31 13.33 19.71
C VAL A 186 -6.62 14.67 19.49
N TRP A 187 -5.68 15.05 20.36
CA TRP A 187 -4.94 16.30 20.21
C TRP A 187 -4.09 16.33 18.93
N LEU A 188 -3.36 15.26 18.63
CA LEU A 188 -2.55 15.12 17.41
C LEU A 188 -3.42 15.10 16.15
N VAL A 189 -4.60 14.47 16.18
CA VAL A 189 -5.47 14.36 14.99
C VAL A 189 -6.21 15.66 14.71
N PHE A 190 -6.71 16.35 15.74
CA PHE A 190 -7.59 17.50 15.56
C PHE A 190 -6.90 18.86 15.69
N PHE A 191 -5.84 18.96 16.49
CA PHE A 191 -5.25 20.26 16.84
C PHE A 191 -3.83 20.46 16.33
N GLN A 192 -3.08 19.40 16.03
CA GLN A 192 -1.97 19.57 15.10
C GLN A 192 -2.60 19.77 13.73
N SER A 193 -2.79 21.04 13.36
CA SER A 193 -2.85 21.40 11.95
C SER A 193 -1.62 20.76 11.33
N ALA A 194 -1.80 19.66 10.59
CA ALA A 194 -0.71 18.97 9.94
C ALA A 194 0.08 20.06 9.24
N ALA A 195 1.29 20.34 9.74
CA ALA A 195 2.11 21.41 9.22
C ALA A 195 2.29 21.03 7.76
N SER A 196 1.49 21.65 6.90
CA SER A 196 1.43 21.22 5.53
C SER A 196 2.85 21.41 5.04
N PRO A 197 3.54 20.35 4.61
CA PRO A 197 4.92 20.47 4.14
C PRO A 197 4.99 21.40 2.92
N VAL A 198 3.83 21.81 2.41
CA VAL A 198 3.64 22.87 1.43
C VAL A 198 4.11 24.20 2.03
N PRO A 199 5.21 24.76 1.52
CA PRO A 199 5.66 26.08 1.95
C PRO A 199 4.58 27.13 1.61
N LYS A 200 4.41 28.12 2.49
CA LYS A 200 3.42 29.19 2.29
C LYS A 200 3.68 29.88 0.95
N SER A 201 2.65 29.89 0.11
CA SER A 201 2.71 30.50 -1.20
C SER A 201 1.81 31.72 -1.29
N GLU A 202 2.34 32.80 -1.87
CA GLU A 202 1.56 34.00 -2.20
C GLU A 202 1.28 34.01 -3.70
N ALA A 203 0.02 34.21 -4.10
CA ALA A 203 -0.30 34.34 -5.52
C ALA A 203 0.27 35.65 -6.07
N ILE A 204 0.86 35.61 -7.27
CA ILE A 204 1.29 36.81 -8.00
C ILE A 204 0.21 37.27 -8.97
N ALA A 205 0.39 38.45 -9.58
CA ALA A 205 -0.55 38.98 -10.55
C ALA A 205 -0.67 38.08 -11.80
N GLU A 206 -1.85 38.07 -12.42
CA GLU A 206 -2.17 37.21 -13.56
C GLU A 206 -1.29 37.49 -14.79
N PHE A 207 -0.94 38.76 -15.02
CA PHE A 207 -0.04 39.14 -16.12
C PHE A 207 1.38 38.59 -15.93
N GLU A 208 1.90 38.60 -14.70
CA GLU A 208 3.21 38.01 -14.36
C GLU A 208 3.18 36.49 -14.49
N THR A 209 2.05 35.88 -14.09
CA THR A 209 1.81 34.44 -14.28
C THR A 209 1.88 34.07 -15.76
N GLY A 210 1.25 34.85 -16.65
CA GLY A 210 1.32 34.63 -18.09
C GLY A 210 2.73 34.69 -18.65
N ALA A 211 3.53 35.69 -18.23
CA ALA A 211 4.93 35.81 -18.65
C ALA A 211 5.79 34.64 -18.13
N LEU A 212 5.56 34.21 -16.90
CA LEU A 212 6.27 33.08 -16.28
C LEU A 212 5.94 31.75 -16.97
N LEU A 213 4.66 31.51 -17.27
CA LEU A 213 4.20 30.35 -18.03
C LEU A 213 4.75 30.33 -19.45
N ALA A 214 4.72 31.47 -20.15
CA ALA A 214 5.30 31.60 -21.48
C ALA A 214 6.80 31.28 -21.49
N LYS A 215 7.54 31.74 -20.47
CA LYS A 215 8.97 31.43 -20.30
C LYS A 215 9.21 29.94 -20.02
N ALA A 216 8.36 29.31 -19.22
CA ALA A 216 8.47 27.91 -18.86
C ALA A 216 7.89 26.95 -19.91
N ALA A 217 7.13 27.43 -20.88
CA ALA A 217 6.42 26.59 -21.84
C ALA A 217 7.39 25.71 -22.64
N GLY A 218 7.09 24.41 -22.71
CA GLY A 218 7.92 23.43 -23.40
C GLY A 218 7.76 22.01 -22.88
N GLU A 219 8.53 21.12 -23.49
CA GLU A 219 8.63 19.72 -23.08
C GLU A 219 9.97 19.49 -22.37
N TYR A 220 9.90 18.86 -21.20
CA TYR A 220 11.05 18.55 -20.39
C TYR A 220 11.04 17.07 -20.01
N GLU A 221 12.21 16.47 -19.86
CA GLU A 221 12.39 15.08 -19.46
C GLU A 221 13.50 14.95 -18.41
N THR A 222 13.39 13.96 -17.51
CA THR A 222 14.46 13.62 -16.57
C THR A 222 15.55 12.77 -17.22
N GLY A 223 15.19 12.08 -18.31
CA GLY A 223 16.05 11.18 -19.09
C GLY A 223 15.22 10.42 -20.13
N VAL A 224 15.82 9.38 -20.73
CA VAL A 224 15.25 8.58 -21.82
C VAL A 224 15.00 7.11 -21.45
N GLN A 225 15.29 6.71 -20.22
CA GLN A 225 15.19 5.33 -19.75
C GLN A 225 13.78 5.01 -19.22
N GLU A 226 13.49 3.72 -19.06
CA GLU A 226 12.28 3.29 -18.35
C GLU A 226 12.29 3.84 -16.91
N GLY A 227 11.16 4.38 -16.47
CA GLY A 227 11.03 5.02 -15.17
C GLY A 227 11.28 6.53 -15.16
N ASP A 228 11.94 7.08 -16.19
CA ASP A 228 12.07 8.52 -16.38
C ASP A 228 10.71 9.20 -16.58
N ARG A 229 10.68 10.52 -16.40
CA ARG A 229 9.46 11.30 -16.43
C ARG A 229 9.51 12.35 -17.52
N ARG A 230 8.36 12.62 -18.12
CA ARG A 230 8.11 13.72 -19.04
C ARG A 230 7.23 14.76 -18.34
N LEU A 231 7.57 16.03 -18.50
CA LEU A 231 6.80 17.17 -18.04
C LEU A 231 6.54 18.08 -19.25
N ILE A 232 5.28 18.31 -19.58
CA ILE A 232 4.88 19.27 -20.62
C ILE A 232 4.23 20.44 -19.90
N ILE A 233 4.75 21.63 -20.10
CA ILE A 233 4.20 22.88 -19.57
C ILE A 233 3.59 23.63 -20.75
N GLU A 234 2.27 23.79 -20.75
CA GLU A 234 1.56 24.58 -21.74
C GLU A 234 1.48 26.06 -21.31
N PRO A 235 1.50 27.02 -22.26
CA PRO A 235 1.31 28.43 -21.94
C PRO A 235 -0.03 28.75 -21.27
N SER A 236 -1.02 27.86 -21.44
CA SER A 236 -2.35 27.93 -20.82
C SER A 236 -2.33 27.74 -19.30
N GLY A 237 -1.21 27.29 -18.73
CA GLY A 237 -1.12 26.87 -17.33
C GLY A 237 -1.44 25.39 -17.13
N THR A 238 -1.71 24.61 -18.18
CA THR A 238 -1.86 23.16 -18.06
C THR A 238 -0.51 22.47 -18.02
N LEU A 239 -0.32 21.57 -17.06
CA LEU A 239 0.87 20.73 -16.92
C LEU A 239 0.49 19.27 -17.12
N ARG A 240 1.22 18.57 -17.97
CA ARG A 240 1.07 17.13 -18.18
C ARG A 240 2.32 16.43 -17.67
N VAL A 241 2.16 15.61 -16.64
CA VAL A 241 3.24 14.82 -16.07
C VAL A 241 3.02 13.38 -16.46
N ALA A 242 4.00 12.77 -17.13
CA ALA A 242 3.95 11.39 -17.54
C ALA A 242 5.17 10.62 -17.03
N LYS A 243 4.99 9.32 -16.76
CA LYS A 243 6.09 8.39 -16.47
C LYS A 243 6.28 7.42 -17.65
N TYR A 244 7.52 7.28 -18.11
CA TYR A 244 7.90 6.34 -19.14
C TYR A 244 7.95 4.91 -18.58
N GLY A 245 7.39 3.98 -19.34
CA GLY A 245 7.53 2.53 -19.19
C GLY A 245 8.48 1.93 -20.23
N PRO A 246 8.37 0.60 -20.45
CA PRO A 246 9.10 -0.09 -21.49
C PRO A 246 8.86 0.58 -22.85
N GLU A 247 9.92 0.70 -23.65
CA GLU A 247 9.86 1.31 -24.99
C GLU A 247 9.31 2.76 -25.01
N ARG A 248 9.45 3.48 -23.89
CA ARG A 248 8.90 4.84 -23.70
C ARG A 248 7.37 4.93 -23.78
N ALA A 249 6.66 3.83 -23.57
CA ALA A 249 5.20 3.87 -23.40
C ALA A 249 4.82 4.74 -22.18
N ILE A 250 3.74 5.51 -22.28
CA ILE A 250 3.25 6.33 -21.15
C ILE A 250 2.47 5.40 -20.21
N LEU A 251 3.03 5.08 -19.03
CA LEU A 251 2.38 4.21 -18.05
C LEU A 251 1.39 4.96 -17.17
N GLN A 252 1.71 6.20 -16.85
CA GLN A 252 0.94 7.05 -15.96
C GLN A 252 0.99 8.46 -16.53
N GLU A 253 -0.16 9.10 -16.63
CA GLU A 253 -0.30 10.50 -17.01
C GLU A 253 -1.20 11.21 -16.00
N ALA A 254 -0.77 12.39 -15.56
CA ALA A 254 -1.53 13.27 -14.70
C ALA A 254 -1.57 14.66 -15.33
N ILE A 255 -2.78 15.23 -15.43
CA ILE A 255 -3.01 16.60 -15.89
C ILE A 255 -3.22 17.47 -14.65
N LYS A 256 -2.53 18.60 -14.61
CA LYS A 256 -2.55 19.56 -13.51
C LYS A 256 -2.69 20.97 -14.07
N THR A 257 -3.13 21.89 -13.25
CA THR A 257 -3.04 23.32 -13.57
C THR A 257 -1.93 23.96 -12.74
N ALA A 258 -1.31 25.00 -13.27
CA ALA A 258 -0.32 25.80 -12.56
C ALA A 258 -0.63 27.29 -12.67
N ARG A 259 -0.28 28.02 -11.63
CA ARG A 259 -0.38 29.47 -11.55
C ARG A 259 0.94 30.03 -11.03
N GLY A 260 1.24 31.29 -11.33
CA GLY A 260 2.40 31.95 -10.75
C GLY A 260 2.17 32.17 -9.25
N GLY A 261 3.24 32.06 -8.48
CA GLY A 261 3.26 32.50 -7.10
C GLY A 261 4.67 32.68 -6.56
N SER A 262 4.76 33.21 -5.35
CA SER A 262 6.00 33.38 -4.62
C SER A 262 6.04 32.39 -3.47
N VAL A 263 7.14 31.66 -3.35
CA VAL A 263 7.42 30.77 -2.22
C VAL A 263 8.78 31.17 -1.66
N ASN A 264 8.82 31.57 -0.38
CA ASN A 264 10.03 32.09 0.27
C ASN A 264 10.68 33.25 -0.53
N GLY A 265 9.86 34.13 -1.10
CA GLY A 265 10.32 35.27 -1.90
C GLY A 265 10.81 34.94 -3.32
N ARG A 266 10.71 33.68 -3.76
CA ARG A 266 11.07 33.25 -5.12
C ARG A 266 9.84 33.04 -5.97
N VAL A 267 9.81 33.68 -7.13
CA VAL A 267 8.77 33.51 -8.14
C VAL A 267 8.90 32.13 -8.81
N MET A 268 7.83 31.35 -8.78
CA MET A 268 7.75 30.00 -9.31
C MET A 268 6.32 29.67 -9.75
N LEU A 269 6.13 28.54 -10.42
CA LEU A 269 4.79 28.05 -10.71
C LEU A 269 4.33 27.11 -9.59
N ILE A 270 3.10 27.29 -9.14
CA ILE A 270 2.46 26.46 -8.12
C ILE A 270 1.36 25.66 -8.79
N THR A 271 1.37 24.34 -8.60
CA THR A 271 0.39 23.44 -9.21
C THR A 271 -0.88 23.27 -8.37
N SER A 272 -1.93 22.68 -8.97
CA SER A 272 -3.21 22.41 -8.31
C SER A 272 -3.12 21.43 -7.15
N ASP A 273 -2.23 20.44 -7.24
CA ASP A 273 -1.70 19.80 -6.05
C ASP A 273 -0.52 20.65 -5.60
N PRO A 274 -0.37 20.97 -4.31
CA PRO A 274 0.48 22.05 -3.84
C PRO A 274 1.98 21.76 -3.97
N ALA A 275 2.45 21.71 -5.21
CA ALA A 275 3.81 21.49 -5.63
C ALA A 275 4.32 22.74 -6.33
N THR A 276 5.64 22.82 -6.41
CA THR A 276 6.33 23.96 -7.01
C THR A 276 7.12 23.50 -8.22
N VAL A 277 7.04 24.27 -9.30
CA VAL A 277 7.95 24.20 -10.45
C VAL A 277 8.86 25.42 -10.40
N GLU A 278 10.11 25.20 -9.99
CA GLU A 278 11.15 26.23 -10.00
C GLU A 278 11.81 26.28 -11.37
N ILE A 279 11.75 27.45 -12.03
CA ILE A 279 12.38 27.66 -13.34
C ILE A 279 13.82 28.11 -13.09
N LYS A 280 14.80 27.22 -13.33
CA LYS A 280 16.22 27.54 -13.14
C LYS A 280 16.77 28.35 -14.31
N ASP A 281 16.49 27.89 -15.53
CA ASP A 281 16.88 28.53 -16.78
C ASP A 281 15.87 28.17 -17.89
N VAL A 282 16.13 28.60 -19.14
CA VAL A 282 15.23 28.35 -20.29
C VAL A 282 15.11 26.86 -20.63
N ASN A 283 16.09 26.05 -20.24
CA ASN A 283 16.19 24.63 -20.55
C ASN A 283 16.06 23.74 -19.32
N THR A 284 15.96 24.28 -18.10
CA THR A 284 15.95 23.50 -16.87
C THR A 284 14.85 23.98 -15.92
N VAL A 285 14.00 23.03 -15.52
CA VAL A 285 12.98 23.25 -14.48
C VAL A 285 13.11 22.19 -13.40
N VAL A 286 12.80 22.55 -12.16
CA VAL A 286 12.80 21.62 -11.01
C VAL A 286 11.38 21.47 -10.51
N TYR A 287 10.86 20.25 -10.57
CA TYR A 287 9.50 19.92 -10.13
C TYR A 287 9.56 18.80 -9.09
N PHE A 288 9.02 19.05 -7.88
CA PHE A 288 9.15 18.16 -6.72
C PHE A 288 10.62 17.75 -6.42
N GLY A 289 11.55 18.71 -6.50
CA GLY A 289 12.98 18.46 -6.29
C GLY A 289 13.66 17.63 -7.39
N THR A 290 12.92 17.23 -8.44
CA THR A 290 13.46 16.49 -9.59
C THR A 290 13.76 17.48 -10.71
N THR A 291 14.97 17.42 -11.26
CA THR A 291 15.40 18.29 -12.35
C THR A 291 14.97 17.70 -13.68
N TYR A 292 14.24 18.49 -14.46
CA TYR A 292 13.85 18.17 -15.83
C TYR A 292 14.61 19.07 -16.79
N ARG A 293 15.13 18.47 -17.87
CA ARG A 293 15.84 19.17 -18.94
C ARG A 293 14.95 19.27 -20.16
N ARG A 294 14.97 20.40 -20.83
CA ARG A 294 14.17 20.67 -22.01
C ARG A 294 14.63 19.76 -23.13
N ARG A 295 13.68 19.09 -23.78
CA ARG A 295 13.95 18.23 -24.91
C ARG A 295 14.40 19.10 -26.09
N SER A 296 15.65 18.96 -26.51
CA SER A 296 16.11 19.55 -27.77
C SER A 296 15.33 18.89 -28.90
N ARG A 297 14.62 19.71 -29.69
CA ARG A 297 13.98 19.23 -30.93
C ARG A 297 15.02 18.84 -31.96
#